data_AF-A0A3D4UYC3-F1
#
_entry.id   AF-A0A3D4UYC3-F1
#
_cell.length_a   1.000
_cell.length_b   1.000
_cell.length_c   1.000
_cell.angle_alpha   90.00
_cell.angle_beta   90.00
_cell.angle_gamma   90.00
#
_symmetry.space_group_name_H-M   'P 1'
#
loop_
_entity.id
_entity.type
_entity.pdbx_description
1 polymer ?
#
loop_
_entity_poly.entity_id
_entity_poly.type
_entity_poly.pdbx_seq_one_letter_code
_entity_poly.pdbx_strand_id
1 'polypeptide(L)'
;MFFDYRFDSLTQLSEKFLDLLSSKNLDDPFVKNWIIVQNKEMQQWVTLQEAKNNSISANNEFIFPAEFLWKLYRLNIPELPKYLPSDRIPLQWTIFEALNEDHVLLGKIVRENSTDQKLLLQLSKTISDVFDLYQVYRPELLRKWEHGLLVYNTKHEKWQA
;
A
#
# COMPACT_ATOMS: atom_id res chain seq x y z
N MET A 1 -4.98 -10.20 -21.84
CA MET A 1 -5.28 -9.03 -22.69
C MET A 1 -5.76 -7.92 -21.77
N PHE A 2 -5.23 -6.70 -21.90
CA PHE A 2 -5.69 -5.54 -21.16
C PHE A 2 -6.59 -4.71 -22.06
N PHE A 3 -7.78 -4.34 -21.58
CA PHE A 3 -8.73 -3.49 -22.29
C PHE A 3 -8.78 -2.12 -21.59
N ASP A 4 -8.64 -1.04 -22.37
CA ASP A 4 -8.80 0.34 -21.90
C ASP A 4 -10.11 0.90 -22.48
N TYR A 5 -10.99 1.38 -21.60
CA TYR A 5 -12.27 1.96 -21.97
C TYR A 5 -12.31 3.43 -21.53
N ARG A 6 -12.60 4.33 -22.47
CA ARG A 6 -12.65 5.78 -22.22
C ARG A 6 -14.02 6.31 -22.58
N PHE A 7 -14.60 7.06 -21.66
CA PHE A 7 -15.90 7.69 -21.79
C PHE A 7 -15.84 9.11 -21.22
N ASP A 8 -16.74 9.96 -21.70
CA ASP A 8 -16.82 11.37 -21.29
C ASP A 8 -17.55 11.56 -19.94
N SER A 9 -18.14 10.48 -19.41
CA SER A 9 -18.86 10.47 -18.14
C SER A 9 -18.62 9.17 -17.37
N LEU A 10 -18.53 9.29 -16.05
CA LEU A 10 -18.43 8.16 -15.14
C LEU A 10 -19.66 7.25 -15.22
N THR A 11 -20.84 7.81 -15.47
CA THR A 11 -22.08 7.04 -15.60
C THR A 11 -22.02 6.07 -16.78
N GLN A 12 -21.58 6.55 -17.95
CA GLN A 12 -21.43 5.71 -19.15
C GLN A 12 -20.37 4.63 -18.95
N LEU A 13 -19.25 4.97 -18.30
CA LEU A 13 -18.23 3.98 -17.94
C LEU A 13 -18.80 2.92 -16.99
N SER A 14 -19.65 3.32 -16.03
CA SER A 14 -20.28 2.37 -15.11
C SER A 14 -21.31 1.47 -15.78
N GLU A 15 -22.12 1.99 -16.71
CA GLU A 15 -23.05 1.18 -17.51
C GLU A 15 -22.27 0.12 -18.29
N LYS A 16 -21.20 0.53 -18.99
CA LYS A 16 -20.34 -0.41 -19.71
C LYS A 16 -19.70 -1.45 -18.79
N PHE A 17 -19.27 -1.04 -17.59
CA PHE A 17 -18.70 -1.93 -16.60
C PHE A 17 -19.72 -2.97 -16.10
N LEU A 18 -20.96 -2.54 -15.83
CA LEU A 18 -22.04 -3.43 -15.40
C LEU A 18 -22.47 -4.41 -16.51
N ASP A 19 -22.47 -3.97 -17.76
CA ASP A 19 -22.68 -4.86 -18.91
C ASP A 19 -21.62 -5.95 -18.97
N LEU A 20 -20.35 -5.58 -18.77
CA LEU A 20 -19.24 -6.53 -18.77
C LEU A 20 -19.34 -7.52 -17.60
N LEU A 21 -19.68 -7.03 -16.40
CA LEU A 21 -19.91 -7.88 -15.23
C LEU A 21 -21.06 -8.88 -15.47
N SER A 22 -22.16 -8.43 -16.06
CA SER A 22 -23.35 -9.26 -16.29
C SER A 22 -23.13 -10.26 -17.43
N SER A 23 -22.31 -9.91 -18.43
CA SER A 23 -21.94 -10.82 -19.52
C SER A 23 -21.01 -11.97 -19.09
N LYS A 24 -20.38 -11.83 -17.91
CA LYS A 24 -19.44 -12.80 -17.39
C LYS A 24 -20.21 -13.90 -16.65
N ASN A 25 -20.50 -15.00 -17.35
CA ASN A 25 -20.95 -16.22 -16.69
C ASN A 25 -19.79 -16.77 -15.85
N LEU A 26 -19.87 -16.61 -14.53
CA LEU A 26 -18.98 -17.29 -13.59
C LEU A 26 -19.51 -18.72 -13.41
N ASP A 27 -18.68 -19.73 -13.68
CA ASP A 27 -19.04 -21.13 -13.49
C ASP A 27 -19.25 -21.49 -12.00
N ASP A 28 -18.65 -20.72 -11.08
CA ASP A 28 -18.77 -20.89 -9.63
C ASP A 28 -19.40 -19.64 -8.97
N PRO A 29 -20.56 -19.77 -8.31
CA PRO A 29 -21.26 -18.66 -7.65
C PRO A 29 -20.52 -18.07 -6.44
N PHE A 30 -19.51 -18.75 -5.88
CA PHE A 30 -18.74 -18.24 -4.73
C PHE A 30 -17.47 -17.47 -5.14
N VAL A 31 -17.12 -17.45 -6.42
CA VAL A 31 -15.97 -16.69 -6.90
C VAL A 31 -16.31 -15.20 -6.89
N LYS A 32 -15.58 -14.46 -6.05
CA LYS A 32 -15.76 -13.00 -5.93
C LYS A 32 -15.26 -12.27 -7.16
N ASN A 33 -15.99 -11.25 -7.59
CA ASN A 33 -15.51 -10.32 -8.60
C ASN A 33 -14.53 -9.33 -7.99
N TRP A 34 -13.30 -9.28 -8.48
CA TRP A 34 -12.32 -8.30 -8.03
C TRP A 34 -12.56 -6.98 -8.74
N ILE A 35 -12.84 -5.93 -7.96
CA ILE A 35 -13.07 -4.58 -8.46
C ILE A 35 -12.03 -3.67 -7.83
N ILE A 36 -11.16 -3.10 -8.66
CA ILE A 36 -10.10 -2.22 -8.17
C ILE A 36 -10.63 -0.80 -8.10
N VAL A 37 -10.58 -0.19 -6.92
CA VAL A 37 -11.09 1.17 -6.66
C VAL A 37 -10.05 2.02 -5.97
N GLN A 38 -10.08 3.33 -6.19
CA GLN A 38 -9.10 4.24 -5.59
C GLN A 38 -9.41 4.57 -4.12
N ASN A 39 -10.70 4.63 -3.77
CA ASN A 39 -11.17 5.06 -2.46
C ASN A 39 -12.52 4.40 -2.10
N LYS A 40 -12.97 4.62 -0.86
CA LYS A 40 -14.20 3.99 -0.33
C LYS A 40 -15.46 4.60 -0.96
N GLU A 41 -15.39 5.86 -1.34
CA GLU A 41 -16.47 6.58 -2.01
C GLU A 41 -16.80 5.92 -3.34
N MET A 42 -15.78 5.57 -4.13
CA MET A 42 -15.95 4.84 -5.39
C MET A 42 -16.48 3.43 -5.17
N GLN A 43 -16.02 2.72 -4.13
CA GLN A 43 -16.61 1.43 -3.76
C GLN A 43 -18.12 1.55 -3.50
N GLN A 44 -18.52 2.50 -2.66
CA GLN A 44 -19.93 2.73 -2.33
C GLN A 44 -20.74 3.12 -3.57
N TRP A 45 -20.18 4.03 -4.38
CA TRP A 45 -20.83 4.49 -5.60
C TRP A 45 -21.07 3.34 -6.58
N VAL A 46 -20.06 2.51 -6.87
CA VAL A 46 -20.20 1.34 -7.76
C VAL A 46 -21.21 0.34 -7.20
N THR A 47 -21.16 0.05 -5.90
CA THR A 47 -22.12 -0.83 -5.21
C THR A 47 -23.56 -0.35 -5.42
N LEU A 48 -23.79 0.96 -5.31
CA LEU A 48 -25.11 1.56 -5.51
C LEU A 48 -25.55 1.54 -6.98
N GLN A 49 -24.64 1.78 -7.93
CA GLN A 49 -24.99 1.70 -9.36
C GLN A 49 -25.36 0.27 -9.77
N GLU A 50 -24.59 -0.71 -9.31
CA GLU A 50 -24.88 -2.12 -9.54
C GLU A 50 -26.22 -2.53 -8.93
N ALA A 51 -26.49 -2.15 -7.68
CA ALA A 51 -27.76 -2.43 -7.03
C ALA A 51 -28.95 -1.75 -7.73
N LYS A 52 -28.77 -0.56 -8.33
CA LYS A 52 -29.83 0.10 -9.11
C LYS A 52 -30.14 -0.64 -10.41
N ASN A 53 -29.13 -1.17 -11.10
CA ASN A 53 -29.31 -1.84 -12.37
C ASN A 53 -29.78 -3.30 -12.20
N ASN A 54 -29.20 -4.01 -11.25
CA ASN A 54 -29.38 -5.44 -11.06
C ASN A 54 -30.27 -5.78 -9.84
N SER A 55 -30.87 -4.78 -9.18
CA SER A 55 -31.60 -4.87 -7.89
C SER A 55 -30.79 -5.33 -6.68
N ILE A 56 -29.59 -5.87 -6.90
CA ILE A 56 -28.65 -6.33 -5.87
C ILE A 56 -27.21 -6.08 -6.32
N SER A 57 -26.34 -5.75 -5.37
CA SER A 57 -24.88 -5.78 -5.53
C SER A 57 -24.33 -6.74 -4.49
N ALA A 58 -23.76 -7.86 -4.93
CA ALA A 58 -23.28 -8.92 -4.04
C ALA A 58 -22.03 -9.61 -4.59
N ASN A 59 -21.29 -10.29 -3.70
CA ASN A 59 -20.12 -11.09 -4.05
C ASN A 59 -18.97 -10.31 -4.74
N ASN A 60 -18.91 -8.99 -4.52
CA ASN A 60 -17.83 -8.14 -5.01
C ASN A 60 -16.73 -7.98 -3.95
N GLU A 61 -15.49 -8.10 -4.38
CA GLU A 61 -14.31 -7.81 -3.57
C GLU A 61 -13.65 -6.53 -4.09
N PHE A 62 -13.83 -5.45 -3.33
CA PHE A 62 -13.22 -4.17 -3.64
C PHE A 62 -11.79 -4.13 -3.09
N ILE A 63 -10.83 -3.83 -3.97
CA ILE A 63 -9.40 -3.90 -3.66
C ILE A 63 -8.74 -2.57 -4.04
N PHE A 64 -7.89 -2.04 -3.19
CA PHE A 64 -7.10 -0.85 -3.53
C PHE A 64 -5.92 -1.20 -4.44
N PRO A 65 -5.40 -0.27 -5.27
CA PRO A 65 -4.31 -0.57 -6.20
C PRO A 65 -3.07 -1.20 -5.54
N ALA A 66 -2.65 -0.68 -4.39
CA ALA A 66 -1.50 -1.21 -3.65
C ALA A 66 -1.76 -2.64 -3.13
N GLU A 67 -2.96 -2.90 -2.60
CA GLU A 67 -3.35 -4.22 -2.12
C GLU A 67 -3.49 -5.23 -3.27
N PHE A 68 -3.97 -4.78 -4.43
CA PHE A 68 -4.09 -5.61 -5.62
C PHE A 68 -2.73 -6.10 -6.11
N LEU A 69 -1.70 -5.24 -6.12
CA LEU A 69 -0.33 -5.65 -6.44
C LEU A 69 0.17 -6.75 -5.51
N TRP A 70 -0.01 -6.58 -4.19
CA TRP A 70 0.37 -7.62 -3.22
C TRP A 70 -0.43 -8.91 -3.37
N LYS A 71 -1.70 -8.82 -3.76
CA LYS A 71 -2.52 -10.00 -4.03
C LYS A 71 -2.00 -10.76 -5.25
N LEU A 72 -1.59 -10.07 -6.31
CA LEU A 72 -0.93 -10.68 -7.47
C LEU A 72 0.41 -11.34 -7.09
N TYR A 73 1.23 -10.68 -6.27
CA TYR A 73 2.49 -11.27 -5.80
C TYR A 73 2.25 -12.57 -5.03
N ARG A 74 1.26 -12.61 -4.13
CA ARG A 74 0.92 -13.80 -3.35
C ARG A 74 0.33 -14.94 -4.18
N LEU A 75 -0.37 -14.62 -5.28
CA LEU A 75 -0.82 -15.64 -6.22
C LEU A 75 0.35 -16.32 -6.95
N ASN A 76 1.42 -15.57 -7.25
CA ASN A 76 2.60 -16.10 -7.93
C ASN A 76 3.62 -16.72 -6.96
N ILE A 77 3.67 -16.26 -5.71
CA ILE A 77 4.62 -16.68 -4.67
C ILE A 77 3.82 -17.02 -3.41
N PRO A 78 3.35 -18.28 -3.27
CA PRO A 78 2.46 -18.68 -2.17
C PRO A 78 3.12 -18.63 -0.78
N GLU A 79 4.45 -18.71 -0.74
CA GLU A 79 5.24 -18.66 0.49
C GLU A 79 5.36 -17.24 1.07
N LEU A 80 4.95 -16.22 0.30
CA LEU A 80 5.06 -14.83 0.74
C LEU A 80 4.13 -14.59 1.95
N PRO A 81 4.68 -14.13 3.09
CA PRO A 81 3.88 -13.93 4.28
C PRO A 81 2.83 -12.83 4.07
N LYS A 82 1.73 -12.91 4.83
CA LYS A 82 0.65 -11.91 4.76
C LYS A 82 1.13 -10.52 5.20
N TYR A 83 2.03 -10.48 6.16
CA TYR A 83 2.67 -9.28 6.67
C TYR A 83 4.17 -9.38 6.44
N LEU A 84 4.74 -8.34 5.85
CA LEU A 84 6.18 -8.25 5.61
C LEU A 84 6.86 -7.47 6.74
N PRO A 85 8.11 -7.78 7.07
CA PRO A 85 8.90 -6.94 7.98
C PRO A 85 9.02 -5.49 7.50
N SER A 86 8.92 -5.27 6.18
CA SER A 86 8.95 -3.95 5.54
C SER A 86 7.59 -3.23 5.55
N ASP A 87 6.53 -3.87 6.04
CA ASP A 87 5.25 -3.20 6.23
C ASP A 87 5.39 -2.12 7.30
N ARG A 88 4.62 -1.05 7.15
CA ARG A 88 4.66 0.14 8.00
C ARG A 88 4.65 -0.15 9.51
N ILE A 89 3.77 -1.04 9.98
CA ILE A 89 3.62 -1.33 11.41
C ILE A 89 4.81 -2.14 11.96
N PRO A 90 5.18 -3.31 11.39
CA PRO A 90 6.40 -4.01 11.77
C PRO A 90 7.64 -3.12 11.73
N LEU A 91 7.83 -2.38 10.63
CA LEU A 91 8.97 -1.50 10.45
C LEU A 91 9.04 -0.39 11.51
N GLN A 92 7.89 0.18 11.90
CA GLN A 92 7.82 1.15 12.99
C GLN A 92 8.38 0.58 14.30
N TRP A 93 8.03 -0.67 14.64
CA TRP A 93 8.52 -1.31 15.86
C TRP A 93 10.00 -1.66 15.78
N THR A 94 10.46 -2.17 14.63
CA THR A 94 11.89 -2.44 14.40
C THR A 94 12.72 -1.17 14.51
N ILE A 95 12.26 -0.04 13.96
CA ILE A 95 12.93 1.25 14.10
C ILE A 95 12.92 1.73 15.55
N PHE A 96 11.80 1.55 16.26
CA PHE A 96 11.70 1.93 17.67
C PHE A 96 12.71 1.20 18.54
N GLU A 97 12.85 -0.12 18.35
CA GLU A 97 13.85 -0.94 19.04
C GLU A 97 15.27 -0.50 18.68
N ALA A 98 15.57 -0.34 17.38
CA ALA A 98 16.89 0.09 16.91
C ALA A 98 17.31 1.47 17.47
N LEU A 99 16.38 2.44 17.51
CA LEU A 99 16.63 3.75 18.10
C LEU A 99 16.81 3.67 19.62
N ASN A 100 16.10 2.78 20.30
CA ASN A 100 16.22 2.61 21.74
C ASN A 100 17.56 1.96 22.13
N GLU A 101 18.15 1.15 21.26
CA GLU A 101 19.48 0.54 21.46
C GLU A 101 20.62 1.50 21.07
N ASP A 102 20.49 2.25 19.97
CA ASP A 102 21.52 3.18 19.49
C ASP A 102 21.22 4.64 19.84
N HIS A 103 21.63 5.04 21.04
CA HIS A 103 21.52 6.42 21.52
C HIS A 103 22.39 7.43 20.73
N VAL A 104 23.41 6.98 19.99
CA VAL A 104 24.24 7.86 19.16
C VAL A 104 23.49 8.25 17.90
N LEU A 105 22.76 7.31 17.30
CA LEU A 105 21.86 7.57 16.18
C LEU A 105 20.77 8.58 16.57
N LEU A 106 20.18 8.40 17.76
CA LEU A 106 19.20 9.34 18.31
C LEU A 106 19.75 10.77 18.43
N GLY A 107 20.96 10.93 18.97
CA GLY A 107 21.60 12.24 19.10
C GLY A 107 21.91 12.93 17.76
N LYS A 108 21.98 12.19 16.64
CA LYS A 108 22.11 12.76 15.29
C LYS A 108 20.77 13.27 14.74
N ILE A 109 19.66 12.66 15.16
CA ILE A 109 18.30 12.96 14.69
C ILE A 109 17.65 14.05 15.55
N VAL A 110 17.75 13.92 16.87
CA VAL A 110 17.15 14.83 17.87
C VAL A 110 18.28 15.52 18.64
N ARG A 111 18.20 16.85 18.79
CA ARG A 111 19.24 17.65 19.46
C ARG A 111 19.27 17.47 20.98
N GLU A 112 18.19 16.94 21.55
CA GLU A 112 18.06 16.64 22.97
C GLU A 112 17.97 15.13 23.16
N ASN A 113 18.73 14.59 24.12
CA ASN A 113 18.66 13.18 24.53
C ASN A 113 17.38 12.94 25.35
N SER A 114 16.22 13.12 24.73
CA SER A 114 14.95 12.83 25.35
C SER A 114 14.75 11.32 25.40
N THR A 115 14.84 10.72 26.59
CA THR A 115 14.48 9.32 26.87
C THR A 115 12.95 9.09 26.89
N ASP A 116 12.17 10.06 26.39
CA ASP A 116 10.71 9.94 26.33
C ASP A 116 10.31 8.93 25.25
N GLN A 117 9.84 7.78 25.70
CA GLN A 117 9.35 6.69 24.85
C GLN A 117 8.25 7.14 23.89
N LYS A 118 7.44 8.15 24.24
CA LYS A 118 6.40 8.67 23.35
C LYS A 118 7.01 9.39 22.14
N LEU A 119 8.06 10.17 22.36
CA LEU A 119 8.75 10.89 21.30
C LEU A 119 9.48 9.91 20.37
N LEU A 120 10.13 8.89 20.93
CA LEU A 120 10.75 7.81 20.17
C LEU A 120 9.74 7.06 19.30
N LEU A 121 8.57 6.73 19.84
CA LEU A 121 7.52 6.04 19.09
C LEU A 121 6.98 6.91 17.95
N GLN A 122 6.77 8.21 18.19
CA GLN A 122 6.33 9.15 17.15
C GLN A 122 7.38 9.34 16.05
N LEU A 123 8.65 9.42 16.42
CA LEU A 123 9.76 9.51 15.48
C LEU A 123 9.84 8.23 14.62
N SER A 124 9.78 7.06 15.25
CA SER A 124 9.81 5.76 14.57
C SER A 124 8.67 5.61 13.57
N LYS A 125 7.47 6.08 13.94
CA LYS A 125 6.33 6.14 13.02
C LYS A 125 6.64 7.03 11.81
N THR A 126 7.19 8.21 12.05
CA THR A 126 7.49 9.18 10.97
C THR A 126 8.57 8.64 10.04
N ILE A 127 9.59 7.96 10.57
CA ILE A 127 10.63 7.31 9.77
C ILE A 127 10.02 6.16 8.96
N SER A 128 9.23 5.28 9.58
CA SER A 128 8.53 4.19 8.88
C SER A 128 7.66 4.71 7.72
N ASP A 129 6.95 5.82 7.92
CA ASP A 129 6.13 6.46 6.88
C ASP A 129 6.98 6.91 5.68
N VAL A 130 8.18 7.45 5.92
CA VAL A 130 9.10 7.87 4.86
C VAL A 130 9.70 6.65 4.14
N PHE A 131 10.03 5.58 4.86
CA PHE A 131 10.55 4.36 4.26
C PHE A 131 9.49 3.64 3.40
N ASP A 132 8.23 3.64 3.80
CA ASP A 132 7.12 3.17 2.99
C ASP A 132 7.05 3.92 1.64
N LEU A 133 7.22 5.24 1.66
CA LEU A 133 7.30 6.04 0.44
C LEU A 133 8.54 5.71 -0.41
N TYR A 134 9.70 5.45 0.22
CA TYR A 134 10.90 5.05 -0.52
C TYR A 134 10.74 3.72 -1.24
N GLN A 135 10.05 2.74 -0.63
CA GLN A 135 9.77 1.44 -1.26
C GLN A 135 8.99 1.61 -2.57
N VAL A 136 8.08 2.59 -2.65
CA VAL A 136 7.25 2.83 -3.84
C VAL A 136 7.93 3.75 -4.85
N TYR A 137 8.45 4.90 -4.41
CA TYR A 137 8.91 5.96 -5.32
C TYR A 137 10.41 5.94 -5.60
N ARG A 138 11.22 5.34 -4.73
CA ARG A 138 12.70 5.31 -4.86
C ARG A 138 13.29 3.98 -4.39
N PRO A 139 12.83 2.82 -4.90
CA PRO A 139 13.33 1.51 -4.46
C PRO A 139 14.84 1.34 -4.72
N GLU A 140 15.36 1.96 -5.78
CA GLU A 140 16.79 1.92 -6.13
C GLU A 140 17.69 2.57 -5.08
N LEU A 141 17.16 3.54 -4.31
CA LEU A 141 17.90 4.20 -3.25
C LEU A 141 18.06 3.28 -2.03
N LEU A 142 17.00 2.55 -1.64
CA LEU A 142 17.08 1.54 -0.59
C LEU A 142 18.08 0.44 -0.93
N ARG A 143 18.07 -0.05 -2.18
CA ARG A 143 19.05 -1.05 -2.65
C ARG A 143 20.49 -0.55 -2.55
N LYS A 144 20.74 0.73 -2.87
CA LYS A 144 22.09 1.31 -2.76
C LYS A 144 22.53 1.44 -1.31
N TRP A 145 21.63 1.86 -0.42
CA TRP A 145 21.90 1.95 1.01
C TRP A 145 22.20 0.59 1.63
N GLU A 146 21.50 -0.47 1.22
CA GLU A 146 21.80 -1.85 1.64
C GLU A 146 23.23 -2.28 1.29
N HIS A 147 23.81 -1.75 0.21
CA HIS A 147 25.20 -1.99 -0.19
C HIS A 147 26.19 -0.95 0.38
N GLY A 148 25.75 -0.07 1.28
CA GLY A 148 26.57 0.99 1.87
C GLY A 148 26.89 2.17 0.94
N LEU A 149 26.17 2.31 -0.19
CA LEU A 149 26.40 3.35 -1.19
C LEU A 149 25.49 4.56 -0.95
N LEU A 150 26.07 5.69 -0.54
CA LEU A 150 25.36 6.97 -0.41
C LEU A 150 25.21 7.63 -1.79
N VAL A 151 24.00 8.12 -2.11
CA VAL A 151 23.66 8.70 -3.42
C VAL A 151 23.83 10.21 -3.44
N TYR A 152 23.30 10.91 -2.44
CA TYR A 152 23.28 12.37 -2.38
C TYR A 152 24.29 12.94 -1.37
N ASN A 153 24.83 12.08 -0.49
CA ASN A 153 25.77 12.42 0.58
C ASN A 153 25.28 13.55 1.50
N THR A 154 23.96 13.64 1.70
CA THR A 154 23.36 14.66 2.57
C THR A 154 23.46 14.27 4.04
N LYS A 155 23.34 15.24 4.95
CA LYS A 155 23.31 14.96 6.40
C LYS A 155 22.19 13.98 6.78
N HIS A 156 21.04 14.06 6.11
CA HIS A 156 19.89 13.21 6.41
C HIS A 156 20.03 11.80 5.85
N GLU A 157 20.63 11.66 4.68
CA GLU A 157 20.91 10.35 4.11
C GLU A 157 21.87 9.53 4.97
N LYS A 158 22.87 10.16 5.60
CA LYS A 158 23.89 9.49 6.42
C LYS A 158 23.36 8.75 7.65
N TRP A 159 22.17 9.08 8.15
CA TRP A 159 21.53 8.34 9.25
C TRP A 159 20.36 7.49 8.78
N GLN A 160 19.86 7.73 7.56
CA GLN A 160 18.78 6.94 6.97
C GLN A 160 19.28 5.69 6.24
N ALA A 161 20.46 5.77 5.63
CA ALA A 161 21.14 4.66 4.98
C ALA A 161 21.81 3.75 6.01
#